data_AF-A0A8J7CFU9-F1
#
_entry.id   AF-A0A8J7CFU9-F1
#
_cell.length_a   1.000
_cell.length_b   1.000
_cell.length_c   1.000
_cell.angle_alpha   90.00
_cell.angle_beta   90.00
_cell.angle_gamma   90.00
#
_symmetry.space_group_name_H-M   'P 1'
#
loop_
_entity.id
_entity.type
_entity.pdbx_description
1 polymer ?
#
loop_
_entity_poly.entity_id
_entity_poly.type
_entity_poly.pdbx_seq_one_letter_code
_entity_poly.pdbx_strand_id
1 'polypeptide(L)'
;MLTTESLTEAQWQIAHAIALTLVKDNTDVNELGKAIAYLRASINQPNAGAKFFKYLKTLVSNDRQIGHSGKTPGYYRSIERTCSQYLQSEANAQTMLQILGWAARLMRYYKDAAPIEDITLPSTSLPKRESQLEQGSERQAEIASVIQSRNFALDQTLDATVLGIKGIKVTYEILGTIKLTEKEPKKADSLKEGQVVKVKITALKEDGSIKSVKCVCNCI
;
A
#
# COMPACT_ATOMS: atom_id res chain seq x y z
N MET A 1 -3.51 -32.11 0.52
CA MET A 1 -3.34 -31.03 -0.47
C MET A 1 -3.13 -29.74 0.30
N LEU A 2 -1.92 -29.17 0.30
CA LEU A 2 -1.69 -27.83 0.83
C LEU A 2 -2.14 -26.86 -0.26
N THR A 3 -3.29 -26.23 -0.09
CA THR A 3 -3.66 -25.04 -0.85
C THR A 3 -2.60 -23.99 -0.59
N THR A 4 -1.68 -23.78 -1.53
CA THR A 4 -0.79 -22.62 -1.52
C THR A 4 -1.63 -21.41 -1.88
N GLU A 5 -2.35 -20.87 -0.90
CA GLU A 5 -2.91 -19.53 -1.00
C GLU A 5 -1.75 -18.57 -1.19
N SER A 6 -1.76 -17.86 -2.32
CA SER A 6 -0.84 -16.77 -2.60
C SER A 6 -1.12 -15.63 -1.63
N LEU A 7 -0.07 -14.89 -1.23
CA LEU A 7 -0.24 -13.67 -0.46
C LEU A 7 -1.16 -12.70 -1.23
N THR A 8 -2.05 -12.04 -0.49
CA THR A 8 -2.82 -10.90 -0.98
C THR A 8 -1.89 -9.69 -1.19
N GLU A 9 -2.36 -8.69 -1.94
CA GLU A 9 -1.61 -7.46 -2.15
C GLU A 9 -1.20 -6.79 -0.82
N ALA A 10 -2.12 -6.70 0.14
CA ALA A 10 -1.81 -6.14 1.46
C ALA A 10 -0.70 -6.93 2.18
N GLN A 11 -0.68 -8.25 2.07
CA GLN A 11 0.34 -9.10 2.68
C GLN A 11 1.69 -8.99 1.96
N TRP A 12 1.68 -8.79 0.65
CA TRP A 12 2.88 -8.44 -0.12
C TRP A 12 3.45 -7.09 0.31
N GLN A 13 2.62 -6.07 0.45
CA GLN A 13 3.04 -4.75 0.95
C GLN A 13 3.65 -4.84 2.35
N ILE A 14 3.08 -5.68 3.22
CA ILE A 14 3.66 -5.99 4.53
C ILE A 14 5.04 -6.64 4.37
N ALA A 15 5.21 -7.64 3.49
CA ALA A 15 6.49 -8.29 3.26
C ALA A 15 7.56 -7.29 2.76
N HIS A 16 7.20 -6.41 1.83
CA HIS A 16 8.04 -5.34 1.34
C HIS A 16 8.44 -4.34 2.44
N ALA A 17 7.47 -3.87 3.23
CA ALA A 17 7.72 -2.93 4.31
C ALA A 17 8.65 -3.52 5.38
N ILE A 18 8.45 -4.79 5.76
CA ILE A 18 9.34 -5.50 6.68
C ILE A 18 10.75 -5.58 6.09
N ALA A 19 10.89 -6.05 4.84
CA ALA A 19 12.20 -6.22 4.21
C ALA A 19 12.98 -4.92 4.12
N LEU A 20 12.35 -3.84 3.64
CA LEU A 20 12.99 -2.53 3.51
C LEU A 20 13.40 -1.96 4.86
N THR A 21 12.54 -2.07 5.87
CA THR A 21 12.85 -1.57 7.22
C THR A 21 14.07 -2.30 7.79
N LEU A 22 14.09 -3.63 7.70
CA LEU A 22 15.19 -4.43 8.22
C LEU A 22 16.50 -4.21 7.46
N VAL A 23 16.46 -4.02 6.14
CA VAL A 23 17.65 -3.68 5.34
C VAL A 23 18.18 -2.29 5.68
N LYS A 24 17.30 -1.28 5.82
CA LYS A 24 17.68 0.07 6.24
C LYS A 24 18.32 0.07 7.64
N ASP A 25 17.83 -0.78 8.54
CA ASP A 25 18.42 -0.99 9.87
C ASP A 25 19.69 -1.87 9.85
N ASN A 26 20.20 -2.25 8.67
CA ASN A 26 21.35 -3.15 8.51
C ASN A 26 21.21 -4.49 9.26
N THR A 27 19.98 -4.99 9.36
CA THR A 27 19.65 -6.23 10.09
C THR A 27 20.12 -7.44 9.30
N ASP A 28 20.77 -8.40 9.96
CA ASP A 28 21.17 -9.65 9.33
C ASP A 28 19.96 -10.53 9.00
N VAL A 29 19.79 -10.86 7.72
CA VAL A 29 18.74 -11.76 7.21
C VAL A 29 18.80 -13.16 7.86
N ASN A 30 19.98 -13.61 8.31
CA ASN A 30 20.11 -14.89 8.98
C ASN A 30 19.46 -14.88 10.37
N GLU A 31 19.48 -13.75 11.07
CA GLU A 31 18.79 -13.62 12.36
C GLU A 31 17.26 -13.60 12.17
N LEU A 32 16.77 -12.95 11.10
CA LEU A 32 15.37 -13.09 10.71
C LEU A 32 15.03 -14.55 10.36
N GLY A 33 15.94 -15.25 9.67
CA GLY A 33 15.79 -16.66 9.33
C GLY A 33 15.61 -17.57 10.55
N LYS A 34 16.29 -17.30 11.67
CA LYS A 34 16.10 -18.04 12.93
C LYS A 34 14.70 -17.81 13.52
N ALA A 35 14.20 -16.57 13.46
CA ALA A 35 12.84 -16.25 13.90
C ALA A 35 11.78 -16.94 13.03
N ILE A 36 11.98 -16.98 11.71
CA ILE A 36 11.13 -17.73 10.78
C ILE A 36 11.15 -19.22 11.09
N ALA A 37 12.33 -19.79 11.37
CA ALA A 37 12.46 -21.20 11.72
C ALA A 37 11.68 -21.55 13.00
N TYR A 38 11.70 -20.67 14.02
CA TYR A 38 10.89 -20.82 15.22
C TYR A 38 9.38 -20.84 14.93
N LEU A 39 8.89 -19.87 14.14
CA LEU A 39 7.48 -19.82 13.75
C LEU A 39 7.06 -21.07 12.98
N ARG A 40 7.89 -21.50 12.01
CA ARG A 40 7.66 -22.72 11.24
C ARG A 40 7.58 -23.97 12.13
N ALA A 41 8.47 -24.10 13.11
CA ALA A 41 8.49 -25.24 14.03
C ALA A 41 7.28 -25.27 14.97
N SER A 42 6.70 -24.10 15.28
CA SER A 42 5.57 -23.96 16.20
C SER A 42 4.22 -23.75 15.50
N ILE A 43 4.18 -23.81 14.17
CA ILE A 43 3.06 -23.34 13.34
C ILE A 43 1.72 -24.06 13.60
N ASN A 44 1.79 -25.35 13.96
CA ASN A 44 0.61 -26.18 14.24
C ASN A 44 0.15 -26.09 15.70
N GLN A 45 0.87 -25.34 16.54
CA GLN A 45 0.48 -25.18 17.95
C GLN A 45 -0.64 -24.15 18.08
N PRO A 46 -1.51 -24.29 19.08
CA PRO A 46 -2.47 -23.24 19.40
C PRO A 46 -1.75 -21.94 19.72
N ASN A 47 -2.30 -20.84 19.21
CA ASN A 47 -1.79 -19.48 19.37
C ASN A 47 -0.33 -19.28 18.88
N ALA A 48 0.05 -19.96 17.79
CA ALA A 48 1.41 -19.89 17.23
C ALA A 48 1.89 -18.45 16.95
N GLY A 49 1.03 -17.57 16.42
CA GLY A 49 1.38 -16.16 16.19
C GLY A 49 1.69 -15.40 17.48
N ALA A 50 0.89 -15.59 18.54
CA ALA A 50 1.15 -14.98 19.84
C ALA A 50 2.44 -15.52 20.49
N LYS A 51 2.70 -16.84 20.35
CA LYS A 51 3.95 -17.46 20.80
C LYS A 51 5.17 -16.92 20.06
N PHE A 52 5.04 -16.67 18.76
CA PHE A 52 6.08 -16.02 17.96
C PHE A 52 6.42 -14.62 18.49
N PHE A 53 5.44 -13.76 18.73
CA PHE A 53 5.71 -12.45 19.34
C PHE A 53 6.31 -12.56 20.74
N LYS A 54 5.84 -13.50 21.56
CA LYS A 54 6.46 -13.77 22.87
C LYS A 54 7.92 -14.19 22.73
N TYR A 55 8.24 -15.02 21.76
CA TYR A 55 9.59 -15.44 21.44
C TYR A 55 10.48 -14.26 21.02
N LEU A 56 10.00 -13.38 20.13
CA LEU A 56 10.75 -12.17 19.75
C LEU A 56 11.06 -11.28 20.95
N LYS A 57 10.09 -11.06 21.84
CA LYS A 57 10.31 -10.32 23.10
C LYS A 57 11.32 -11.01 24.02
N THR A 58 11.34 -12.34 24.02
CA THR A 58 12.30 -13.13 24.81
C THR A 58 13.71 -12.99 24.24
N LEU A 59 13.88 -12.95 22.92
CA LEU A 59 15.17 -12.67 22.27
C LEU A 59 15.72 -11.29 22.64
N VAL A 60 14.86 -10.27 22.65
CA VAL A 60 15.24 -8.91 23.06
C VAL A 60 15.60 -8.85 24.54
N SER A 61 14.84 -9.54 25.41
CA SER A 61 15.06 -9.51 26.86
C SER A 61 16.32 -10.26 27.30
N ASN A 62 16.73 -11.29 26.54
CA ASN A 62 17.90 -12.12 26.82
C ASN A 62 19.08 -11.81 25.88
N ASP A 63 19.09 -10.61 25.27
CA ASP A 63 20.03 -10.21 24.22
C ASP A 63 21.51 -10.36 24.63
N ARG A 64 21.84 -10.10 25.89
CA ARG A 64 23.19 -10.23 26.48
C ARG A 64 23.69 -11.67 26.64
N GLN A 65 22.79 -12.66 26.68
CA GLN A 65 23.17 -14.07 26.87
C GLN A 65 23.24 -14.85 25.55
N ILE A 66 22.59 -14.35 24.49
CA ILE A 66 22.41 -15.07 23.22
C ILE A 66 23.34 -14.51 22.12
N GLY A 67 23.83 -13.28 22.28
CA GLY A 67 24.75 -12.66 21.32
C GLY A 67 26.22 -13.01 21.56
N HIS A 68 26.82 -13.79 20.66
CA HIS A 68 28.29 -13.92 20.60
C HIS A 68 28.97 -12.67 20.01
N SER A 69 28.20 -11.81 19.32
CA SER A 69 28.66 -10.52 18.79
C SER A 69 27.90 -9.37 19.45
N GLY A 70 28.57 -8.25 19.69
CA GLY A 70 27.93 -7.04 20.24
C GLY A 70 26.84 -6.42 19.35
N LYS A 71 26.67 -6.90 18.10
CA LYS A 71 25.68 -6.41 17.13
C LYS A 71 24.36 -7.19 17.17
N THR A 72 24.38 -8.44 17.62
CA THR A 72 23.22 -9.35 17.66
C THR A 72 22.02 -8.78 18.44
N PRO A 73 22.21 -8.12 19.60
CA PRO A 73 21.11 -7.46 20.32
C PRO A 73 20.32 -6.44 19.48
N GLY A 74 21.02 -5.67 18.64
CA GLY A 74 20.38 -4.66 17.77
C GLY A 74 19.47 -5.29 16.73
N TYR A 75 19.88 -6.44 16.17
CA TYR A 75 19.08 -7.18 15.20
C TYR A 75 17.78 -7.70 15.81
N TYR A 76 17.82 -8.25 17.03
CA TYR A 76 16.59 -8.74 17.68
C TYR A 76 15.61 -7.62 18.01
N ARG A 77 16.11 -6.45 18.43
CA ARG A 77 15.25 -5.27 18.66
C ARG A 77 14.60 -4.78 17.37
N SER A 78 15.39 -4.71 16.29
CA SER A 78 14.88 -4.36 14.97
C SER A 78 13.79 -5.33 14.51
N ILE A 79 14.05 -6.63 14.56
CA ILE A 79 13.11 -7.69 14.17
C ILE A 79 11.83 -7.63 15.02
N GLU A 80 11.94 -7.53 16.34
CA GLU A 80 10.78 -7.50 17.24
C GLU A 80 9.91 -6.28 16.98
N ARG A 81 10.51 -5.10 16.87
CA ARG A 81 9.81 -3.86 16.58
C ARG A 81 9.09 -3.91 15.23
N THR A 82 9.81 -4.29 14.16
CA THR A 82 9.28 -4.34 12.80
C THR A 82 8.17 -5.37 12.68
N CYS A 83 8.35 -6.58 13.22
CA CYS A 83 7.30 -7.60 13.20
C CYS A 83 6.08 -7.15 13.99
N SER A 84 6.27 -6.55 15.17
CA SER A 84 5.15 -6.06 15.98
C SER A 84 4.39 -4.93 15.27
N GLN A 85 5.09 -4.04 14.58
CA GLN A 85 4.45 -2.96 13.81
C GLN A 85 3.61 -3.47 12.63
N TYR A 86 4.15 -4.41 11.85
CA TYR A 86 3.55 -4.78 10.56
C TYR A 86 2.72 -6.08 10.59
N LEU A 87 2.90 -6.94 11.59
CA LEU A 87 2.21 -8.23 11.69
C LEU A 87 1.22 -8.31 12.87
N GLN A 88 1.10 -7.29 13.73
CA GLN A 88 0.21 -7.38 14.89
C GLN A 88 -1.27 -7.58 14.53
N SER A 89 -1.70 -7.10 13.36
CA SER A 89 -3.06 -7.33 12.85
C SER A 89 -3.25 -8.69 12.17
N GLU A 90 -2.17 -9.45 11.92
CA GLU A 90 -2.24 -10.75 11.28
C GLU A 90 -2.43 -11.85 12.33
N ALA A 91 -3.64 -12.37 12.41
CA ALA A 91 -3.99 -13.42 13.37
C ALA A 91 -3.56 -14.82 12.90
N ASN A 92 -3.36 -15.02 11.59
CA ASN A 92 -3.05 -16.31 11.02
C ASN A 92 -1.53 -16.56 10.96
N ALA A 93 -1.06 -17.50 11.76
CA ALA A 93 0.35 -17.83 11.84
C ALA A 93 0.94 -18.35 10.51
N GLN A 94 0.17 -19.07 9.69
CA GLN A 94 0.60 -19.54 8.36
C GLN A 94 0.84 -18.37 7.42
N THR A 95 -0.07 -17.38 7.45
CA THR A 95 0.09 -16.14 6.69
C THR A 95 1.30 -15.35 7.15
N MET A 96 1.51 -15.20 8.47
CA MET A 96 2.74 -14.57 9.00
C MET A 96 4.00 -15.28 8.50
N LEU A 97 3.99 -16.61 8.46
CA LEU A 97 5.12 -17.42 7.99
C LEU A 97 5.41 -17.17 6.49
N GLN A 98 4.37 -17.09 5.66
CA GLN A 98 4.52 -16.78 4.23
C GLN A 98 5.05 -15.36 4.02
N ILE A 99 4.49 -14.36 4.72
CA ILE A 99 4.94 -12.97 4.66
C ILE A 99 6.41 -12.86 5.04
N LEU A 100 6.82 -13.45 6.16
CA LEU A 100 8.20 -13.40 6.62
C LEU A 100 9.15 -14.16 5.69
N GLY A 101 8.71 -15.27 5.11
CA GLY A 101 9.46 -16.01 4.10
C GLY A 101 9.78 -15.15 2.88
N TRP A 102 8.79 -14.41 2.37
CA TRP A 102 8.99 -13.45 1.29
C TRP A 102 9.84 -12.25 1.71
N ALA A 103 9.62 -11.70 2.91
CA ALA A 103 10.42 -10.62 3.45
C ALA A 103 11.92 -10.98 3.48
N ALA A 104 12.27 -12.19 3.95
CA ALA A 104 13.66 -12.65 3.96
C ALA A 104 14.28 -12.76 2.55
N ARG A 105 13.49 -13.13 1.55
CA ARG A 105 13.93 -13.18 0.14
C ARG A 105 14.14 -11.77 -0.42
N LEU A 106 13.21 -10.86 -0.13
CA LEU A 106 13.28 -9.45 -0.51
C LEU A 106 14.45 -8.72 0.16
N MET A 107 14.77 -9.03 1.42
CA MET A 107 15.94 -8.47 2.10
C MET A 107 17.25 -8.77 1.35
N ARG A 108 17.41 -9.99 0.84
CA ARG A 108 18.59 -10.37 0.05
C ARG A 108 18.63 -9.57 -1.25
N TYR A 109 17.49 -9.54 -1.96
CA TYR A 109 17.35 -8.76 -3.19
C TYR A 109 17.71 -7.28 -2.99
N TYR A 110 17.19 -6.62 -1.95
CA TYR A 110 17.45 -5.21 -1.68
C TYR A 110 18.85 -4.91 -1.18
N LYS A 111 19.49 -5.87 -0.50
CA LYS A 111 20.88 -5.72 -0.08
C LYS A 111 21.85 -5.74 -1.27
N ASP A 112 21.50 -6.49 -2.31
CA ASP A 112 22.34 -6.67 -3.49
C ASP A 112 22.09 -5.61 -4.59
N ALA A 113 20.99 -4.86 -4.53
CA ALA A 113 20.51 -3.95 -5.59
C ALA A 113 20.66 -2.43 -5.31
N ALA A 114 21.87 -1.91 -5.06
CA ALA A 114 22.12 -0.49 -4.70
C ALA A 114 21.45 0.60 -5.61
N PRO A 115 21.13 1.84 -5.13
CA PRO A 115 20.96 2.32 -3.75
C PRO A 115 19.48 2.48 -3.35
N ILE A 116 19.19 2.21 -2.08
CA ILE A 116 17.85 2.16 -1.44
C ILE A 116 17.19 3.56 -1.29
N GLU A 117 17.78 4.61 -1.89
CA GLU A 117 17.37 6.01 -1.72
C GLU A 117 16.01 6.34 -2.38
N ASP A 118 15.59 5.59 -3.40
CA ASP A 118 14.30 5.84 -4.10
C ASP A 118 13.14 4.95 -3.64
N ILE A 119 13.36 4.01 -2.70
CA ILE A 119 12.29 3.14 -2.23
C ILE A 119 11.51 3.86 -1.11
N THR A 120 10.57 4.69 -1.54
CA THR A 120 9.58 5.35 -0.70
C THR A 120 8.78 4.26 0.02
N LEU A 121 9.00 4.12 1.32
CA LEU A 121 8.12 3.33 2.17
C LEU A 121 6.73 3.97 2.07
N PRO A 122 5.65 3.20 1.87
CA PRO A 122 4.31 3.74 2.05
C PRO A 122 4.20 4.18 3.51
N SER A 123 4.31 5.50 3.71
CA SER A 123 4.15 6.17 4.99
C SER A 123 2.79 5.80 5.55
N THR A 124 2.84 5.02 6.63
CA THR A 124 1.84 4.86 7.69
C THR A 124 0.46 5.44 7.41
N SER A 125 -0.35 4.69 6.67
CA SER A 125 -1.78 4.59 6.92
C SER A 125 -2.24 3.19 6.51
N LEU A 126 -2.27 2.27 7.48
CA LEU A 126 -2.96 0.99 7.31
C LEU A 126 -4.37 1.28 6.78
N PRO A 127 -4.79 0.71 5.63
CA PRO A 127 -6.12 0.95 5.11
C PRO A 127 -7.11 0.23 6.01
N LYS A 128 -8.02 1.02 6.59
CA LYS A 128 -9.34 0.54 7.00
C LYS A 128 -9.96 -0.13 5.77
N ARG A 129 -10.32 -1.40 5.94
CA ARG A 129 -11.07 -2.23 5.00
C ARG A 129 -12.25 -1.44 4.41
N GLU A 130 -12.24 -1.17 3.10
CA GLU A 130 -13.45 -1.01 2.28
C GLU A 130 -13.13 -1.16 0.78
N SER A 131 -13.78 -2.19 0.21
CA SER A 131 -14.16 -2.40 -1.19
C SER A 131 -13.16 -2.17 -2.34
N GLN A 132 -12.80 -3.30 -2.97
CA GLN A 132 -12.88 -3.57 -4.41
C GLN A 132 -12.53 -2.41 -5.36
N LEU A 133 -11.34 -2.45 -5.97
CA LEU A 133 -11.01 -2.07 -7.37
C LEU A 133 -9.48 -1.89 -7.53
N GLU A 134 -8.71 -2.98 -7.54
CA GLU A 134 -7.28 -2.94 -7.89
C GLU A 134 -6.97 -4.09 -8.86
N GLN A 135 -7.77 -4.17 -9.94
CA GLN A 135 -7.27 -4.70 -11.21
C GLN A 135 -6.91 -3.48 -12.06
N GLY A 136 -5.64 -3.04 -12.06
CA GLY A 136 -5.29 -1.88 -12.88
C GLY A 136 -3.84 -1.43 -12.91
N SER A 137 -2.96 -1.84 -11.99
CA SER A 137 -1.68 -1.12 -11.83
C SER A 137 -0.70 -1.22 -13.00
N GLU A 138 -0.76 -2.27 -13.84
CA GLU A 138 0.11 -2.31 -15.04
C GLU A 138 -0.45 -1.46 -16.20
N ARG A 139 -1.77 -1.25 -16.28
CA ARG A 139 -2.40 -0.36 -17.28
C ARG A 139 -2.41 1.11 -16.85
N GLN A 140 -2.38 1.38 -15.54
CA GLN A 140 -2.44 2.75 -15.01
C GLN A 140 -1.14 3.53 -15.24
N ALA A 141 0.02 2.86 -15.31
CA ALA A 141 1.31 3.50 -15.64
C ALA A 141 1.41 3.91 -17.12
N GLU A 142 0.86 3.10 -18.04
CA GLU A 142 0.73 3.48 -19.45
C GLU A 142 -0.26 4.64 -19.63
N ILE A 143 -1.37 4.66 -18.88
CA ILE A 143 -2.35 5.76 -18.95
C ILE A 143 -1.77 7.06 -18.39
N ALA A 144 -0.96 7.02 -17.32
CA ALA A 144 -0.33 8.21 -16.74
C ALA A 144 0.67 8.90 -17.71
N SER A 145 1.44 8.12 -18.47
CA SER A 145 2.36 8.68 -19.49
C SER A 145 1.61 9.22 -20.72
N VAL A 146 0.49 8.60 -21.09
CA VAL A 146 -0.40 9.09 -22.17
C VAL A 146 -1.17 10.36 -21.75
N ILE A 147 -1.50 10.54 -20.47
CA ILE A 147 -2.16 11.75 -19.97
C ILE A 147 -1.20 12.94 -19.90
N GLN A 148 0.07 12.74 -19.53
CA GLN A 148 1.08 13.81 -19.56
C GLN A 148 1.41 14.31 -20.98
N SER A 149 1.11 13.53 -22.01
CA SER A 149 1.31 13.89 -23.42
C SER A 149 0.05 14.42 -24.12
N ARG A 150 -1.11 14.48 -23.44
CA ARG A 150 -2.33 15.09 -23.98
C ARG A 150 -2.43 16.56 -23.58
N ASN A 151 -2.34 17.45 -24.56
CA ASN A 151 -2.70 18.84 -24.39
C ASN A 151 -4.22 18.96 -24.22
N PHE A 152 -4.68 19.35 -23.03
CA PHE A 152 -6.09 19.70 -22.80
C PHE A 152 -6.39 21.06 -23.44
N ALA A 153 -7.55 21.19 -24.06
CA ALA A 153 -8.02 22.46 -24.62
C ALA A 153 -9.16 23.05 -23.78
N LEU A 154 -9.22 24.38 -23.67
CA LEU A 154 -10.41 25.05 -23.15
C LEU A 154 -11.63 24.62 -23.97
N ASP A 155 -12.78 24.50 -23.31
CA ASP A 155 -14.03 24.06 -23.90
C ASP A 155 -14.11 22.59 -24.38
N GLN A 156 -13.07 21.79 -24.16
CA GLN A 156 -13.10 20.35 -24.42
C GLN A 156 -14.08 19.63 -23.49
N THR A 157 -14.88 18.71 -24.05
CA THR A 157 -15.79 17.85 -23.28
C THR A 157 -15.14 16.49 -23.02
N LEU A 158 -15.18 16.06 -21.76
CA LEU A 158 -14.62 14.80 -21.29
C LEU A 158 -15.67 14.02 -20.51
N ASP A 159 -15.58 12.70 -20.53
CA ASP A 159 -16.37 11.84 -19.66
C ASP A 159 -15.73 11.83 -18.26
N ALA A 160 -16.57 11.98 -17.23
CA ALA A 160 -16.16 12.00 -15.84
C ALA A 160 -17.12 11.19 -14.97
N THR A 161 -16.58 10.48 -14.00
CA THR A 161 -17.37 9.72 -13.02
C THR A 161 -17.63 10.60 -11.80
N VAL A 162 -18.89 10.69 -11.35
CA VAL A 162 -19.23 11.35 -10.10
C VAL A 162 -18.79 10.47 -8.94
N LEU A 163 -17.77 10.89 -8.19
CA LEU A 163 -17.27 10.15 -7.03
C LEU A 163 -18.03 10.47 -5.74
N GLY A 164 -18.58 11.67 -5.62
CA GLY A 164 -19.26 12.08 -4.40
C GLY A 164 -19.97 13.42 -4.52
N ILE A 165 -21.11 13.54 -3.85
CA ILE A 165 -21.93 14.76 -3.83
C ILE A 165 -22.11 15.23 -2.39
N LYS A 166 -21.67 16.45 -2.08
CA LYS A 166 -21.82 17.07 -0.75
C LYS A 166 -22.53 18.41 -0.88
N GLY A 167 -23.86 18.37 -0.80
CA GLY A 167 -24.72 19.51 -1.11
C GLY A 167 -24.50 19.96 -2.55
N ILE A 168 -24.19 21.24 -2.77
CA ILE A 168 -23.91 21.78 -4.11
C ILE A 168 -22.53 21.40 -4.68
N LYS A 169 -21.67 20.70 -3.92
CA LYS A 169 -20.32 20.34 -4.37
C LYS A 169 -20.32 18.92 -4.94
N VAL A 170 -19.82 18.76 -6.16
CA VAL A 170 -19.72 17.48 -6.84
C VAL A 170 -18.26 17.19 -7.14
N THR A 171 -17.80 15.99 -6.80
CA THR A 171 -16.45 15.53 -7.10
C THR A 171 -16.49 14.64 -8.34
N TYR A 172 -15.74 15.03 -9.35
CA TYR A 172 -15.60 14.34 -10.62
C TYR A 172 -14.24 13.65 -10.71
N GLU A 173 -14.22 12.47 -11.31
CA GLU A 173 -13.02 11.76 -11.73
C GLU A 173 -12.96 11.71 -13.25
N ILE A 174 -11.97 12.39 -13.82
CA ILE A 174 -11.71 12.44 -15.26
C ILE A 174 -10.53 11.51 -15.54
N LEU A 175 -10.69 10.63 -16.54
CA LEU A 175 -9.64 9.70 -16.97
C LEU A 175 -9.06 8.84 -15.83
N GLY A 176 -9.88 8.49 -14.83
CA GLY A 176 -9.52 7.59 -13.72
C GLY A 176 -8.44 8.11 -12.76
N THR A 177 -8.00 9.37 -12.93
CA THR A 177 -6.82 9.90 -12.23
C THR A 177 -7.01 11.35 -11.77
N ILE A 178 -7.70 12.17 -12.56
CA ILE A 178 -7.87 13.59 -12.27
C ILE A 178 -9.15 13.79 -11.45
N LYS A 179 -8.99 14.07 -10.15
CA LYS A 179 -10.12 14.36 -9.25
C LYS A 179 -10.31 15.86 -9.09
N LEU A 180 -11.49 16.36 -9.45
CA LEU A 180 -11.85 17.78 -9.34
C LEU A 180 -13.18 17.94 -8.61
N THR A 181 -13.20 18.79 -7.59
CA THR A 181 -14.42 19.14 -6.86
C THR A 181 -14.93 20.50 -7.32
N GLU A 182 -16.12 20.51 -7.90
CA GLU A 182 -16.75 21.69 -8.47
C GLU A 182 -18.07 22.02 -7.78
N LYS A 183 -18.44 23.31 -7.79
CA LYS A 183 -19.73 23.75 -7.29
C LYS A 183 -20.77 23.73 -8.42
N GLU A 184 -21.77 22.88 -8.29
CA GLU A 184 -22.85 22.67 -9.27
C GLU A 184 -24.23 22.99 -8.66
N PRO A 185 -24.51 24.26 -8.35
CA PRO A 185 -25.70 24.65 -7.59
C PRO A 185 -27.05 24.32 -8.27
N LYS A 186 -27.06 24.10 -9.60
CA LYS A 186 -28.27 23.76 -10.35
C LYS A 186 -28.37 22.28 -10.74
N LYS A 187 -27.26 21.55 -10.65
CA LYS A 187 -27.13 20.18 -11.19
C LYS A 187 -26.72 19.16 -10.13
N ALA A 188 -26.25 19.59 -8.96
CA ALA A 188 -25.85 18.68 -7.89
C ALA A 188 -26.99 17.73 -7.48
N ASP A 189 -28.21 18.24 -7.37
CA ASP A 189 -29.39 17.45 -6.96
C ASP A 189 -29.84 16.43 -8.02
N SER A 190 -29.47 16.63 -9.29
CA SER A 190 -29.83 15.74 -10.40
C SER A 190 -28.75 14.68 -10.71
N LEU A 191 -27.64 14.68 -9.99
CA LEU A 191 -26.51 13.78 -10.19
C LEU A 191 -26.53 12.66 -9.14
N LYS A 192 -26.00 11.49 -9.52
CA LYS A 192 -25.84 10.35 -8.61
C LYS A 192 -24.38 9.92 -8.52
N GLU A 193 -23.97 9.45 -7.35
CA GLU A 193 -22.65 8.86 -7.16
C GLU A 193 -22.50 7.60 -8.03
N GLY A 194 -21.33 7.46 -8.67
CA GLY A 194 -21.05 6.43 -9.67
C GLY A 194 -21.57 6.73 -11.09
N GLN A 195 -22.30 7.84 -11.30
CA GLN A 195 -22.80 8.20 -12.63
C GLN A 195 -21.66 8.75 -13.51
N VAL A 196 -21.60 8.28 -14.76
CA VAL A 196 -20.73 8.87 -15.80
C VAL A 196 -21.45 10.05 -16.44
N VAL A 197 -20.80 11.21 -16.44
CA VAL A 197 -21.33 12.47 -16.97
C VAL A 197 -20.32 13.20 -17.83
N LYS A 198 -20.82 14.04 -18.73
CA LYS A 198 -19.99 14.89 -19.59
C LYS A 198 -19.68 16.20 -18.89
N VAL A 199 -18.40 16.48 -18.71
CA VAL A 199 -17.90 17.73 -18.15
C VAL A 199 -17.09 18.49 -19.18
N LYS A 200 -17.23 19.82 -19.21
CA LYS A 200 -16.51 20.72 -20.10
C LYS A 200 -15.44 21.48 -19.33
N ILE A 201 -14.23 21.54 -19.87
CA ILE A 201 -13.11 22.26 -19.27
C ILE A 201 -13.37 23.76 -19.36
N THR A 202 -13.41 24.43 -18.21
CA THR A 202 -13.67 25.88 -18.11
C THR A 202 -12.43 26.70 -17.83
N ALA A 203 -11.42 26.10 -17.18
CA ALA A 203 -10.12 26.73 -17.01
C ALA A 203 -9.01 25.70 -16.99
N LEU A 204 -7.84 26.11 -17.50
CA LEU A 204 -6.57 25.40 -17.41
C LEU A 204 -5.62 26.18 -16.50
N LYS A 205 -4.62 25.49 -15.93
CA LYS A 205 -3.48 26.11 -15.24
C LYS A 205 -2.35 26.42 -16.23
N GLU A 206 -1.34 27.14 -15.78
CA GLU A 206 -0.16 27.51 -16.58
C GLU A 206 0.66 26.29 -17.05
N ASP A 207 0.55 25.17 -16.34
CA ASP A 207 1.16 23.87 -16.67
C ASP A 207 0.34 23.03 -17.67
N GLY A 208 -0.78 23.56 -18.19
CA GLY A 208 -1.68 22.85 -19.11
C GLY A 208 -2.64 21.86 -18.43
N SER A 209 -2.60 21.72 -17.10
CA SER A 209 -3.51 20.86 -16.35
C SER A 209 -4.89 21.50 -16.15
N ILE A 210 -5.90 20.66 -15.95
CA ILE A 210 -7.29 21.12 -15.76
C ILE A 210 -7.42 21.83 -14.42
N LYS A 211 -7.82 23.11 -14.45
CA LYS A 211 -8.07 23.93 -13.26
C LYS A 211 -9.51 23.82 -12.80
N SER A 212 -10.46 23.85 -13.74
CA SER A 212 -11.88 23.72 -13.42
C SER A 212 -12.70 23.14 -14.56
N VAL A 213 -13.80 22.48 -14.21
CA VAL A 213 -14.75 21.86 -15.15
C VAL A 213 -16.19 22.20 -14.80
N LYS A 214 -17.09 22.07 -15.78
CA LYS A 214 -18.53 22.28 -15.58
C LYS A 214 -19.34 21.17 -16.22
N CYS A 215 -20.30 20.63 -15.51
CA CYS A 215 -21.16 19.55 -16.00
C CYS A 215 -22.07 20.06 -17.13
N VAL A 216 -21.98 19.42 -18.29
CA VAL A 216 -22.79 19.76 -19.49
C VAL A 216 -24.02 18.85 -19.61
N CYS A 217 -24.15 17.78 -18.80
CA CYS A 217 -25.26 16.85 -18.93
C CYS A 217 -26.63 17.57 -18.93
N ASN A 218 -27.41 17.29 -19.98
CA ASN A 218 -28.85 17.42 -20.00
C ASN A 218 -29.41 16.19 -19.28
N CYS A 219 -30.02 16.40 -18.13
CA CYS A 219 -30.84 15.38 -17.49
C CYS A 219 -32.22 15.41 -18.18
N ILE A 220 -32.63 14.29 -18.79
CA ILE A 220 -34.04 14.00 -19.07
C ILE A 220 -34.64 13.41 -17.81
#